data_AF-A0A952U485-F1
#
_entry.id   AF-A0A952U485-F1
#
_cell.length_a   1.000
_cell.length_b   1.000
_cell.length_c   1.000
_cell.angle_alpha   90.00
_cell.angle_beta   90.00
_cell.angle_gamma   90.00
#
_symmetry.space_group_name_H-M   'P 1'
#
loop_
_entity.id
_entity.type
_entity.pdbx_description
1 polymer ?
#
loop_
_entity_poly.entity_id
_entity_poly.type
_entity_poly.pdbx_seq_one_letter_code
_entity_poly.pdbx_strand_id
1 'polypeptide(L)'
;MLMTIVGRKSGLLRHTVVEYHSYKDRKYVIAAWPKADWYHNLLENPCLTIQTADGSEEVMARRLTTDEELSDAYEVVEHTPLLQTFWQKLGYKLDRSEFLAHKDRFYMFTFDPVYEPTPEPLPATLSWVWGVGLVSGLLGGLVGGLLHLRRRSQSAS
;
A
#
# COMPACT_ATOMS: atom_id res chain seq x y z
N MET A 1 0.40 0.69 0.60
CA MET A 1 0.82 1.31 -0.68
C MET A 1 0.24 0.49 -1.83
N LEU A 2 -0.26 1.14 -2.87
CA LEU A 2 -0.67 0.49 -4.11
C LEU A 2 0.49 0.55 -5.11
N MET A 3 0.85 -0.58 -5.70
CA MET A 3 1.85 -0.66 -6.77
C MET A 3 1.17 -0.96 -8.10
N THR A 4 1.51 -0.22 -9.14
CA THR A 4 1.16 -0.52 -10.53
C THR A 4 2.40 -1.00 -11.27
N ILE A 5 2.41 -2.27 -11.66
CA ILE A 5 3.57 -2.98 -12.23
C ILE A 5 3.16 -3.67 -13.54
N VAL A 6 4.06 -3.75 -14.51
CA VAL A 6 3.84 -4.54 -15.74
C VAL A 6 3.93 -6.04 -15.45
N GLY A 7 2.91 -6.80 -15.81
CA GLY A 7 2.93 -8.25 -15.64
C GLY A 7 3.89 -8.95 -16.61
N ARG A 8 4.95 -9.59 -16.12
CA ARG A 8 6.03 -10.19 -16.93
C ARG A 8 5.56 -11.15 -18.04
N LYS A 9 4.46 -11.88 -17.81
CA LYS A 9 3.91 -12.84 -18.78
C LYS A 9 2.89 -12.22 -19.73
N SER A 10 2.12 -11.25 -19.25
CA SER A 10 0.95 -10.72 -19.98
C SER A 10 1.18 -9.36 -20.62
N GLY A 11 2.21 -8.61 -20.22
CA GLY A 11 2.40 -7.19 -20.58
C GLY A 11 1.36 -6.23 -19.98
N LEU A 12 0.24 -6.75 -19.47
CA LEU A 12 -0.81 -5.95 -18.82
C LEU A 12 -0.38 -5.37 -17.48
N LEU A 13 -0.94 -4.20 -17.15
CA LEU A 13 -0.78 -3.57 -15.85
C LEU A 13 -1.42 -4.43 -14.76
N ARG A 14 -0.71 -4.54 -13.63
CA ARG A 14 -1.12 -5.26 -12.44
C ARG A 14 -1.07 -4.31 -11.26
N HIS A 15 -2.15 -4.29 -10.49
CA HIS A 15 -2.27 -3.49 -9.29
C HIS A 15 -2.16 -4.39 -8.08
N THR A 16 -1.29 -4.06 -7.14
CA THR A 16 -1.13 -4.85 -5.91
C THR A 16 -0.98 -3.92 -4.73
N VAL A 17 -1.82 -4.14 -3.72
CA VAL A 17 -1.68 -3.47 -2.43
C VAL A 17 -0.66 -4.25 -1.61
N VAL A 18 0.37 -3.55 -1.14
CA VAL A 18 1.37 -4.09 -0.23
C VAL A 18 1.48 -3.23 1.01
N GLU A 19 1.80 -3.88 2.13
CA GLU A 19 2.25 -3.20 3.33
C GLU A 19 3.64 -2.61 3.05
N TYR A 20 3.84 -1.37 3.48
CA TYR A 20 5.10 -0.67 3.33
C TYR A 20 5.42 0.08 4.61
N HIS A 21 6.70 0.36 4.82
CA HIS A 21 7.20 1.10 5.96
C HIS A 21 8.04 2.27 5.49
N SER A 22 7.80 3.45 6.06
CA SER A 22 8.57 4.65 5.77
C SER A 22 9.61 4.88 6.86
N TYR A 23 10.86 5.11 6.48
CA TYR A 23 11.94 5.42 7.40
C TYR A 23 13.04 6.22 6.70
N LYS A 24 13.52 7.32 7.31
CA LYS A 24 14.50 8.24 6.72
C LYS A 24 14.14 8.63 5.28
N ASP A 25 12.88 9.02 5.07
CA ASP A 25 12.29 9.41 3.78
C ASP A 25 12.34 8.35 2.66
N ARG A 26 12.66 7.10 3.02
CA ARG A 26 12.64 5.95 2.11
C ARG A 26 11.46 5.04 2.44
N LYS A 27 10.87 4.45 1.41
CA LYS A 27 9.83 3.44 1.53
C LYS A 27 10.45 2.06 1.39
N TYR A 28 10.00 1.13 2.22
CA TYR A 28 10.47 -0.26 2.26
C TYR A 28 9.29 -1.21 2.16
N VAL A 29 9.44 -2.25 1.34
CA VAL A 29 8.47 -3.34 1.20
C VAL A 29 9.19 -4.67 1.40
N ILE A 30 8.56 -5.57 2.16
CA ILE A 30 9.08 -6.92 2.39
C ILE A 30 8.21 -7.91 1.61
N ALA A 31 8.81 -8.66 0.69
CA ALA A 31 8.13 -9.76 0.01
C ALA A 31 8.15 -11.02 0.90
N ALA A 32 7.20 -11.13 1.82
CA ALA A 32 7.05 -12.29 2.70
C ALA A 32 6.75 -13.60 1.94
N TRP A 33 6.25 -13.50 0.70
CA TRP A 33 5.94 -14.63 -0.16
C TRP A 33 6.62 -14.46 -1.53
N PRO A 34 7.84 -14.97 -1.72
CA PRO A 34 8.61 -14.78 -2.96
C PRO A 34 8.06 -15.55 -4.16
N LYS A 35 6.96 -16.29 -4.02
CA LYS A 35 6.22 -16.89 -5.15
C LYS A 35 5.12 -15.96 -5.68
N ALA A 36 4.94 -14.78 -5.09
CA ALA A 36 3.90 -13.86 -5.50
C ALA A 36 4.22 -13.28 -6.88
N ASP A 37 3.21 -13.09 -7.71
CA ASP A 37 3.45 -12.60 -9.07
C ASP A 37 4.05 -11.20 -9.09
N TRP A 38 3.65 -10.32 -8.18
CA TRP A 38 4.21 -8.97 -8.10
C TRP A 38 5.73 -8.99 -7.83
N TYR A 39 6.21 -9.93 -7.00
CA TYR A 39 7.64 -10.07 -6.71
C TYR A 39 8.41 -10.41 -7.98
N HIS A 40 7.95 -11.42 -8.73
CA HIS A 40 8.61 -11.79 -9.99
C HIS A 40 8.45 -10.73 -11.08
N ASN A 41 7.36 -9.97 -11.08
CA ASN A 41 7.20 -8.87 -12.03
C ASN A 41 8.22 -7.75 -11.75
N LEU A 42 8.49 -7.41 -10.48
CA LEU A 42 9.53 -6.44 -10.11
C LEU A 42 10.94 -6.89 -10.50
N LEU A 43 11.23 -8.20 -10.42
CA LEU A 43 12.53 -8.72 -10.84
C LEU A 43 12.75 -8.59 -12.36
N GLU A 44 11.69 -8.69 -13.15
CA GLU A 44 11.75 -8.57 -14.62
C GLU A 44 11.79 -7.10 -15.06
N ASN A 45 10.93 -6.27 -14.49
CA ASN A 45 10.87 -4.85 -14.74
C ASN A 45 10.71 -4.09 -13.41
N PRO A 46 11.79 -3.46 -12.91
CA PRO A 46 11.76 -2.77 -11.62
C PRO A 46 11.10 -1.39 -11.70
N CYS A 47 10.81 -0.85 -12.89
CA CYS A 47 10.14 0.45 -13.03
C CYS A 47 8.64 0.31 -12.79
N LEU A 48 8.12 1.05 -11.81
CA LEU A 48 6.72 0.98 -11.39
C LEU A 48 6.22 2.35 -10.92
N THR A 49 4.91 2.45 -10.78
CA THR A 49 4.30 3.59 -10.08
C THR A 49 3.76 3.12 -8.74
N ILE A 50 4.09 3.85 -7.68
CA ILE A 50 3.55 3.63 -6.34
C ILE A 50 2.54 4.72 -6.01
N GLN A 51 1.49 4.37 -5.28
CA GLN A 51 0.47 5.30 -4.81
C GLN A 51 0.27 5.12 -3.31
N THR A 52 0.40 6.21 -2.57
CA THR A 52 0.14 6.31 -1.13
C THR A 52 -0.92 7.39 -0.88
N ALA A 53 -1.18 7.71 0.38
CA ALA A 53 -2.01 8.87 0.73
C ALA A 53 -1.38 10.20 0.28
N ASP A 54 -0.05 10.24 0.10
CA ASP A 54 0.70 11.46 -0.22
C ASP A 54 0.71 11.76 -1.73
N GLY A 55 0.32 10.79 -2.56
CA GLY A 55 0.27 10.96 -4.01
C GLY A 55 0.74 9.72 -4.77
N SER A 56 1.09 9.96 -6.04
CA SER A 56 1.67 8.95 -6.93
C SER A 56 3.13 9.31 -7.22
N GLU A 57 4.01 8.31 -7.21
CA GLU A 57 5.44 8.47 -7.47
C GLU A 57 5.89 7.44 -8.51
N GLU A 58 6.63 7.91 -9.51
CA GLU A 58 7.34 7.08 -10.49
C GLU A 58 8.67 6.66 -9.87
N VAL A 59 8.89 5.34 -9.75
CA VAL A 59 10.03 4.81 -9.01
C VAL A 59 10.61 3.56 -9.67
N MET A 60 11.86 3.28 -9.34
CA MET A 60 12.50 1.99 -9.59
C MET A 60 12.62 1.22 -8.27
N ALA A 61 12.06 0.01 -8.23
CA ALA A 61 12.25 -0.90 -7.11
C ALA A 61 13.66 -1.48 -7.14
N ARG A 62 14.36 -1.42 -6.00
CA ARG A 62 15.68 -2.00 -5.84
C ARG A 62 15.70 -2.95 -4.67
N ARG A 63 16.11 -4.20 -4.93
CA ARG A 63 16.28 -5.21 -3.88
C ARG A 63 17.49 -4.85 -3.03
N LEU A 64 17.33 -4.85 -1.71
CA LEU A 64 18.44 -4.72 -0.79
C LEU A 64 19.18 -6.06 -0.71
N THR A 65 20.50 -6.02 -0.91
CA THR A 65 21.31 -7.25 -0.98
C THR A 65 22.60 -7.17 -0.18
N THR A 66 23.09 -5.97 0.14
CA THR A 66 24.30 -5.79 0.94
C THR A 66 23.97 -5.81 2.43
N ASP A 67 24.95 -6.23 3.24
CA ASP A 67 24.78 -6.26 4.70
C ASP A 67 24.62 -4.86 5.28
N GLU A 68 25.24 -3.86 4.65
CA GLU A 68 25.09 -2.44 5.02
C GLU A 68 23.65 -1.97 4.82
N GLU A 69 23.08 -2.16 3.62
CA GLU A 69 21.70 -1.75 3.33
C GLU A 69 20.68 -2.48 4.19
N LEU A 70 20.90 -3.77 4.43
CA LEU A 70 20.03 -4.57 5.29
C LEU A 70 20.18 -4.16 6.76
N SER A 71 21.38 -3.80 7.22
CA SER A 71 21.61 -3.28 8.56
C SER A 71 20.89 -1.94 8.77
N ASP A 72 20.92 -1.05 7.78
CA ASP A 72 20.19 0.23 7.86
C ASP A 72 18.69 0.00 7.86
N ALA A 73 18.21 -0.92 7.02
CA ALA A 73 16.79 -1.21 6.95
C ALA A 73 16.29 -2.06 8.13
N TYR A 74 17.18 -2.67 8.92
CA TYR A 74 16.82 -3.27 10.21
C TYR A 74 16.25 -2.22 11.18
N GLU A 75 16.67 -0.95 11.09
CA GLU A 75 16.12 0.13 11.91
C GLU A 75 14.59 0.28 11.67
N VAL A 76 14.12 -0.01 10.45
CA VAL A 76 12.68 -0.06 10.14
C VAL A 76 11.97 -1.14 10.96
N VAL A 77 12.58 -2.32 11.04
CA VAL A 77 12.06 -3.46 11.78
C VAL A 77 12.07 -3.17 13.28
N GLU A 78 13.13 -2.55 13.77
CA GLU A 78 13.29 -2.12 15.16
C GLU A 78 12.25 -1.06 15.55
N HIS A 79 11.89 -0.14 14.65
CA HIS A 79 10.92 0.92 14.95
C HIS A 79 9.46 0.58 14.62
N THR A 80 9.19 -0.61 14.06
CA THR A 80 7.82 -1.02 13.71
C THR A 80 7.35 -2.20 14.59
N PRO A 81 6.54 -1.96 15.64
CA PRO A 81 6.07 -3.01 16.56
C PRO A 81 5.34 -4.17 15.89
N LEU A 82 4.63 -3.90 14.79
CA LEU A 82 3.93 -4.92 14.02
C LEU A 82 4.91 -5.91 13.38
N LEU A 83 6.01 -5.41 12.79
CA LEU A 83 7.05 -6.26 12.25
C LEU A 83 7.69 -7.08 13.38
N GLN A 84 8.05 -6.45 14.50
CA GLN A 84 8.60 -7.18 15.64
C GLN A 84 7.69 -8.35 16.08
N THR A 85 6.39 -8.10 16.21
CA THR A 85 5.41 -9.13 16.59
C THR A 85 5.33 -10.24 15.54
N PHE A 86 5.32 -9.88 14.26
CA PHE A 86 5.30 -10.83 13.16
C PHE A 86 6.54 -11.75 13.18
N TRP A 87 7.72 -11.19 13.38
CA TRP A 87 8.99 -11.93 13.41
C TRP A 87 9.13 -12.84 14.62
N GLN A 88 8.72 -12.39 15.81
CA GLN A 88 8.68 -13.22 17.01
C GLN A 88 7.77 -14.43 16.82
N LYS A 89 6.60 -14.25 16.18
CA LYS A 89 5.67 -15.35 15.87
C LYS A 89 6.22 -16.36 14.87
N LEU A 90 7.12 -15.94 13.99
CA LEU A 90 7.82 -16.82 13.06
C LEU A 90 9.02 -17.55 13.70
N GLY A 91 9.32 -17.28 14.97
CA GLY A 91 10.36 -17.97 15.74
C GLY A 91 11.76 -17.38 15.63
N TYR A 92 11.91 -16.17 15.06
CA TYR A 92 13.21 -15.48 14.99
C TYR A 92 13.40 -14.57 16.19
N LYS A 93 14.64 -14.44 16.67
CA LYS A 93 14.98 -13.31 17.55
C LYS A 93 15.25 -12.11 16.67
N LEU A 94 14.63 -10.98 17.01
CA LEU A 94 14.94 -9.69 16.39
C LEU A 94 16.20 -9.13 17.01
N ASP A 95 17.32 -9.79 16.76
CA ASP A 95 18.61 -9.14 16.89
C ASP A 95 19.18 -8.87 15.50
N ARG A 96 19.97 -7.80 15.39
CA ARG A 96 20.52 -7.33 14.11
C ARG A 96 21.40 -8.40 13.45
N SER A 97 22.16 -9.15 14.26
CA SER A 97 23.01 -10.23 13.77
C SER A 97 22.21 -11.39 13.16
N GLU A 98 21.10 -11.79 13.77
CA GLU A 98 20.22 -12.85 13.30
C GLU A 98 19.45 -12.41 12.06
N PHE A 99 19.05 -11.14 11.99
CA PHE A 99 18.49 -10.54 10.78
C PHE A 99 19.48 -10.59 9.61
N LEU A 100 20.73 -10.18 9.81
CA LEU A 100 21.75 -10.27 8.76
C LEU A 100 22.12 -11.72 8.42
N ALA A 101 22.15 -12.62 9.40
CA ALA A 101 22.42 -14.04 9.19
C ALA A 101 21.36 -14.73 8.32
N HIS A 102 20.12 -14.23 8.32
CA HIS A 102 19.02 -14.76 7.53
C HIS A 102 18.71 -13.91 6.27
N LYS A 103 19.61 -13.01 5.85
CA LYS A 103 19.46 -12.10 4.69
C LYS A 103 18.85 -12.73 3.44
N ASP A 104 19.21 -13.96 3.12
CA ASP A 104 18.71 -14.66 1.92
C ASP A 104 17.21 -14.97 1.95
N ARG A 105 16.59 -14.88 3.13
CA ARG A 105 15.16 -15.08 3.35
C ARG A 105 14.38 -13.78 3.30
N PHE A 106 15.06 -12.64 3.37
CA PHE A 106 14.43 -11.32 3.34
C PHE A 106 14.51 -10.75 1.92
N TYR A 107 13.36 -10.74 1.27
CA TYR A 107 13.19 -10.12 -0.04
C TYR A 107 12.71 -8.69 0.15
N MET A 108 13.59 -7.83 0.64
CA MET A 108 13.27 -6.44 0.92
C MET A 108 13.62 -5.55 -0.27
N PHE A 109 12.72 -4.61 -0.57
CA PHE A 109 12.86 -3.64 -1.64
C PHE A 109 12.77 -2.22 -1.07
N THR A 110 13.56 -1.33 -1.63
CA THR A 110 13.37 0.11 -1.52
C THR A 110 13.02 0.70 -2.89
N PHE A 111 12.65 1.97 -2.91
CA PHE A 111 12.17 2.66 -4.11
C PHE A 111 12.98 3.94 -4.29
N ASP A 112 13.70 4.02 -5.40
CA ASP A 112 14.46 5.20 -5.78
C ASP A 112 13.70 5.93 -6.91
N PRO A 113 13.70 7.29 -6.94
CA PRO A 113 13.08 8.04 -8.03
C PRO A 113 13.69 7.67 -9.39
N VAL A 114 12.88 7.70 -10.44
CA VAL A 114 13.27 7.24 -11.78
C VAL A 114 12.81 8.25 -12.84
N TYR A 115 13.46 8.28 -14.00
CA TYR A 115 13.05 9.13 -15.14
C TYR A 115 12.59 8.29 -16.35
N GLU A 116 12.84 6.99 -16.31
CA GLU A 116 12.35 6.00 -17.26
C GLU A 116 10.82 5.91 -17.20
N PRO A 117 10.15 5.62 -18.33
CA PRO A 117 8.70 5.48 -18.36
C PRO A 117 8.21 4.41 -17.37
N THR A 118 7.36 4.81 -16.43
CA THR A 118 6.66 3.89 -15.54
C THR A 118 5.21 3.68 -15.98
N PRO A 119 4.55 2.60 -15.54
CA PRO A 119 3.12 2.42 -15.73
C PRO A 119 2.29 3.59 -15.17
N GLU A 120 1.24 3.98 -15.88
CA GLU A 120 0.29 4.97 -15.38
C GLU A 120 -0.31 4.55 -14.01
N PRO A 121 -0.49 5.50 -13.06
CA PRO A 121 -1.13 5.21 -11.78
C PRO A 121 -2.57 4.73 -11.99
N LEU A 122 -3.10 3.95 -11.03
CA LEU A 122 -4.51 3.60 -11.02
C LEU A 122 -5.33 4.89 -10.81
N PRO A 123 -6.29 5.21 -11.71
CA PRO A 123 -7.10 6.40 -11.58
C PRO A 123 -7.97 6.37 -10.32
N ALA A 124 -7.84 7.39 -9.47
CA ALA A 124 -8.64 7.54 -8.25
C ALA A 124 -9.95 8.29 -8.51
N THR A 125 -10.77 7.82 -9.45
CA THR A 125 -12.03 8.50 -9.78
C THR A 125 -13.09 8.18 -8.72
N LEU A 126 -13.27 9.09 -7.76
CA LEU A 126 -14.31 9.03 -6.73
C LEU A 126 -15.67 9.60 -7.20
N SER A 127 -15.89 9.72 -8.51
CA SER A 127 -17.11 10.33 -9.07
C SER A 127 -18.40 9.66 -8.60
N TRP A 128 -18.34 8.37 -8.26
CA TRP A 128 -19.49 7.61 -7.72
C TRP A 128 -19.95 8.08 -6.33
N VAL A 129 -19.04 8.64 -5.52
CA VAL A 129 -19.34 9.12 -4.16
C VAL A 129 -20.37 10.24 -4.20
N TRP A 130 -20.27 11.13 -5.20
CA TRP A 130 -21.26 12.18 -5.42
C TRP A 130 -22.66 11.63 -5.71
N GLY A 131 -22.75 10.55 -6.49
CA GLY A 131 -24.02 9.86 -6.75
C GLY A 131 -24.64 9.30 -5.47
N VAL A 132 -23.85 8.63 -4.63
CA VAL A 132 -24.30 8.10 -3.33
C VAL A 132 -24.72 9.23 -2.39
N GLY A 133 -23.97 10.33 -2.36
CA GLY A 133 -24.28 11.49 -1.54
C GLY A 133 -25.61 12.14 -1.93
N LEU A 134 -25.85 12.30 -3.24
CA LEU A 134 -27.11 12.83 -3.76
C LEU A 134 -28.30 11.94 -3.40
N VAL A 135 -28.20 10.63 -3.64
CA VAL A 135 -29.27 9.68 -3.30
C VAL A 135 -29.55 9.68 -1.79
N SER A 136 -28.52 9.66 -0.96
CA SER A 136 -28.66 9.70 0.50
C SER A 136 -29.31 10.99 0.97
N GLY A 137 -28.92 12.14 0.40
CA GLY A 137 -29.50 13.44 0.71
C GLY A 137 -30.99 13.52 0.35
N LEU A 138 -31.38 12.99 -0.83
CA LEU A 138 -32.78 12.94 -1.25
C LEU A 138 -33.64 12.05 -0.33
N LEU A 139 -33.15 10.86 0.03
CA LEU A 139 -33.85 9.97 0.95
C LEU A 139 -33.98 10.57 2.35
N GLY A 140 -32.92 11.18 2.87
CA GLY A 140 -32.94 11.89 4.15
C GLY A 140 -33.93 13.06 4.14
N GLY A 141 -33.97 13.84 3.06
CA GLY A 141 -34.93 14.93 2.87
C GLY A 141 -36.38 14.44 2.83
N LEU A 142 -36.66 13.34 2.14
CA LEU A 142 -38.00 12.73 2.09
C LEU A 142 -38.47 12.24 3.46
N VAL A 143 -37.62 11.50 4.17
CA VAL A 143 -37.92 10.99 5.52
C VAL A 143 -38.12 12.15 6.50
N GLY A 144 -37.23 13.13 6.49
CA GLY A 144 -37.33 14.34 7.32
C GLY A 144 -38.61 15.14 7.02
N GLY A 145 -38.95 15.30 5.75
CA GLY A 145 -40.18 15.97 5.31
C GLY A 145 -41.44 15.24 5.79
N LEU A 146 -41.50 13.92 5.64
CA LEU A 146 -42.61 13.09 6.13
C LEU A 146 -42.78 13.19 7.66
N LEU A 147 -41.67 13.16 8.41
CA LEU A 147 -41.70 13.32 9.87
C LEU A 147 -42.14 14.73 10.28
N HIS A 148 -41.71 15.78 9.57
CA HIS A 148 -42.13 17.16 9.84
C HIS A 148 -43.62 17.37 9.58
N LEU A 149 -44.15 16.86 8.47
CA LEU A 149 -45.57 16.90 8.14
C LEU A 149 -46.43 16.17 9.17
N ARG A 150 -45.98 14.99 9.63
CA ARG A 150 -46.66 14.23 10.69
C ARG A 150 -46.69 14.99 12.01
N ARG A 151 -45.60 15.68 12.38
CA ARG A 151 -45.52 16.47 13.62
C ARG A 151 -46.45 17.69 13.59
N ARG A 152 -46.55 18.37 12.44
CA ARG A 152 -47.50 19.49 12.26
C ARG A 152 -48.97 19.06 12.37
N SER A 153 -49.31 17.88 11.87
CA SER A 153 -50.67 17.34 11.93
C SER A 153 -51.12 17.01 13.37
N GLN A 154 -50.20 16.68 14.28
CA GLN A 154 -50.53 16.34 15.67
C GLN A 154 -50.64 17.57 16.58
N SER A 155 -50.04 18.71 16.21
CA SER A 155 -50.14 19.97 16.95
C SER A 155 -51.39 20.80 16.62
N ALA A 156 -52.19 20.37 15.65
CA ALA A 156 -53.38 21.07 15.17
C ALA A 156 -54.71 20.44 15.63
N SER A 157 -54.65 19.40 16.47
CA SER A 157 -55.78 18.70 17.10
C SER A 157 -55.75 18.89 18.61
#